data_AF-A0A8T7L0K7-F1
#
_entry.id   AF-A0A8T7L0K7-F1
#
_cell.length_a   1.000
_cell.length_b   1.000
_cell.length_c   1.000
_cell.angle_alpha   90.00
_cell.angle_beta   90.00
_cell.angle_gamma   90.00
#
_symmetry.space_group_name_H-M   'P 1'
#
loop_
_entity.id
_entity.type
_entity.pdbx_description
1 polymer ?
#
loop_
_entity_poly.entity_id
_entity_poly.type
_entity_poly.pdbx_seq_one_letter_code
_entity_poly.pdbx_strand_id
1 'polypeptide(L)'
;MKSIKLQFAIFILIAGLLSACGSQPTEAPASPPTEASVPVTEAPTEALDVPTATSQPQPTETPTTDPGVQTTTVSFANDVLPILQSRCVNCHGGDRVEEGLSLKTYADLMAGSENGVVVMPGDSENSLLAELIVTQKMPKRGPKLTPPEVQLIIDWINQGALNN
;
A
#
# COMPACT_ATOMS: atom_id res chain seq x y z
N MET A 1 24.04 27.77 -39.89
CA MET A 1 24.22 27.48 -41.33
C MET A 1 24.80 26.09 -41.48
N LYS A 2 24.25 25.26 -42.39
CA LYS A 2 24.47 23.80 -42.66
C LYS A 2 23.37 22.92 -42.04
N SER A 3 22.16 22.87 -42.61
CA SER A 3 21.71 22.22 -43.87
C SER A 3 21.09 20.83 -43.62
N ILE A 4 19.77 20.86 -43.45
CA ILE A 4 18.73 19.90 -43.85
C ILE A 4 19.21 18.77 -44.79
N LYS A 5 18.94 17.51 -44.40
CA LYS A 5 18.61 16.43 -45.35
C LYS A 5 17.40 15.66 -44.84
N LEU A 6 16.27 16.18 -45.28
CA LEU A 6 14.99 15.55 -45.49
C LEU A 6 15.16 14.24 -46.29
N GLN A 7 14.88 13.09 -45.68
CA GLN A 7 14.63 11.84 -46.41
C GLN A 7 13.22 11.38 -46.08
N PHE A 8 12.27 12.01 -46.78
CA PHE A 8 10.97 11.42 -47.06
C PHE A 8 11.20 10.24 -48.02
N ALA A 9 10.94 9.02 -47.56
CA ALA A 9 10.70 7.88 -48.44
C ALA A 9 9.43 7.18 -47.95
N ILE A 10 8.34 7.58 -48.59
CA ILE A 10 7.03 6.97 -48.58
C ILE A 10 7.14 5.54 -49.13
N PHE A 11 6.71 4.55 -48.34
CA PHE A 11 6.27 3.26 -48.88
C PHE A 11 4.82 3.01 -48.44
N ILE A 12 3.94 3.33 -49.38
CA ILE A 12 2.51 3.04 -49.38
C ILE A 12 2.29 1.60 -49.91
N LEU A 13 1.15 1.01 -49.51
CA LEU A 13 0.49 -0.23 -50.00
C LEU A 13 0.95 -1.55 -49.38
N ILE A 14 0.16 -2.10 -48.45
CA ILE A 14 -0.67 -3.30 -48.75
C ILE A 14 -2.04 -3.13 -48.09
N ALA A 15 -3.06 -3.21 -48.94
CA ALA A 15 -4.47 -3.31 -48.59
C ALA A 15 -4.88 -4.77 -48.36
N GLY A 16 -5.82 -4.97 -47.45
CA GLY A 16 -6.69 -6.14 -47.39
C GLY A 16 -6.49 -7.00 -46.15
N LEU A 17 -7.51 -7.68 -45.63
CA LEU A 17 -8.90 -7.83 -46.01
C LEU A 17 -9.55 -8.60 -44.84
N LEU A 18 -10.88 -8.44 -44.65
CA LEU A 18 -11.79 -9.24 -43.79
C LEU A 18 -11.75 -8.93 -42.28
N SER A 19 -12.76 -8.24 -41.73
CA SER A 19 -14.10 -8.77 -41.42
C SER A 19 -14.08 -10.01 -40.53
N ALA A 20 -14.18 -9.77 -39.23
CA ALA A 20 -14.98 -10.59 -38.33
C ALA A 20 -15.53 -9.70 -37.21
N CYS A 21 -16.73 -9.16 -37.45
CA CYS A 21 -17.60 -8.66 -36.41
C CYS A 21 -18.14 -9.88 -35.67
N GLY A 22 -17.70 -10.10 -34.42
CA GLY A 22 -18.10 -11.22 -33.59
C GLY A 22 -18.69 -10.74 -32.28
N SER A 23 -19.89 -10.14 -32.36
CA SER A 23 -20.70 -9.78 -31.21
C SER A 23 -21.42 -11.03 -30.70
N GLN A 24 -20.99 -11.59 -29.57
CA GLN A 24 -21.84 -12.51 -28.80
C GLN A 24 -22.33 -11.79 -27.55
N PRO A 25 -23.63 -11.49 -27.43
CA PRO A 25 -24.24 -11.16 -26.16
C PRO A 25 -24.59 -12.48 -25.46
N THR A 26 -23.78 -12.91 -24.50
CA THR A 26 -24.15 -14.03 -23.63
C THR A 26 -24.72 -13.46 -22.33
N GLU A 27 -26.04 -13.28 -22.38
CA GLU A 27 -27.02 -13.61 -21.34
C GLU A 27 -26.53 -13.63 -19.89
N ALA A 28 -26.93 -12.60 -19.13
CA ALA A 28 -26.95 -12.62 -17.68
C ALA A 28 -28.06 -13.58 -17.19
N PRO A 29 -27.78 -14.55 -16.32
CA PRO A 29 -28.83 -15.32 -15.67
C PRO A 29 -29.56 -14.47 -14.63
N ALA A 30 -30.88 -14.53 -14.71
CA ALA A 30 -31.86 -13.88 -13.86
C ALA A 30 -31.64 -14.13 -12.35
N SER A 31 -31.87 -13.09 -11.55
CA SER A 31 -32.09 -13.18 -10.12
C SER A 31 -33.29 -14.08 -9.80
N PRO A 32 -33.23 -14.98 -8.80
CA PRO A 32 -34.42 -15.52 -8.17
C PRO A 32 -35.03 -14.52 -7.16
N PRO A 33 -36.34 -14.60 -6.89
CA PRO A 33 -37.05 -13.70 -5.97
C PRO A 33 -37.13 -14.27 -4.53
N THR A 34 -37.66 -13.42 -3.64
CA THR A 34 -38.45 -13.77 -2.45
C THR A 34 -37.70 -14.05 -1.14
N GLU A 35 -37.57 -12.99 -0.34
CA GLU A 35 -38.22 -12.82 0.96
C GLU A 35 -38.65 -14.11 1.70
N ALA A 36 -37.93 -14.44 2.77
CA ALA A 36 -38.49 -15.19 3.88
C ALA A 36 -37.83 -14.73 5.18
N SER A 37 -38.62 -13.98 5.96
CA SER A 37 -38.39 -13.58 7.33
C SER A 37 -37.94 -14.75 8.19
N VAL A 38 -36.81 -14.58 8.88
CA VAL A 38 -36.44 -15.44 10.00
C VAL A 38 -36.92 -14.73 11.28
N PRO A 39 -37.69 -15.39 12.15
CA PRO A 39 -38.22 -14.80 13.36
C PRO A 39 -37.11 -14.52 14.37
N VAL A 40 -37.11 -13.30 14.91
CA VAL A 40 -36.42 -12.93 16.14
C VAL A 40 -37.29 -13.38 17.30
N THR A 41 -36.92 -14.44 18.03
CA THR A 41 -37.37 -14.67 19.41
C THR A 41 -36.38 -15.57 20.18
N GLU A 42 -35.88 -15.00 21.28
CA GLU A 42 -35.37 -15.59 22.54
C GLU A 42 -34.05 -16.39 22.58
N ALA A 43 -33.09 -15.87 23.36
CA ALA A 43 -32.77 -16.37 24.72
C ALA A 43 -31.75 -15.41 25.39
N PRO A 44 -31.29 -15.65 26.63
CA PRO A 44 -31.85 -15.11 27.85
C PRO A 44 -30.95 -14.07 28.54
N THR A 45 -31.59 -13.29 29.41
CA THR A 45 -30.99 -12.55 30.50
C THR A 45 -30.18 -13.50 31.40
N GLU A 46 -28.85 -13.44 31.35
CA GLU A 46 -28.02 -13.83 32.49
C GLU A 46 -26.92 -12.79 32.70
N ALA A 47 -27.08 -12.07 33.80
CA ALA A 47 -26.02 -11.29 34.42
C ALA A 47 -24.96 -12.27 34.92
N LEU A 48 -23.74 -12.14 34.39
CA LEU A 48 -22.55 -12.74 34.97
C LEU A 48 -21.51 -11.63 35.12
N ASP A 49 -21.25 -11.35 36.40
CA ASP A 49 -20.02 -10.81 36.97
C ASP A 49 -19.03 -10.10 36.04
N VAL A 50 -18.92 -8.79 36.23
CA VAL A 50 -17.71 -8.05 35.91
C VAL A 50 -16.66 -8.42 36.97
N PRO A 51 -15.60 -9.21 36.67
CA PRO A 51 -14.42 -9.13 37.50
C PRO A 51 -13.85 -7.74 37.30
N THR A 52 -13.88 -6.94 38.36
CA THR A 52 -13.09 -5.72 38.52
C THR A 52 -11.63 -6.06 38.18
N ALA A 53 -11.25 -5.81 36.93
CA ALA A 53 -9.88 -5.79 36.51
C ALA A 53 -9.24 -4.62 37.28
N THR A 54 -8.53 -5.00 38.35
CA THR A 54 -7.64 -4.13 39.08
C THR A 54 -6.69 -3.52 38.05
N SER A 55 -6.86 -2.22 37.76
CA SER A 55 -5.86 -1.42 37.06
C SER A 55 -4.58 -1.46 37.87
N GLN A 56 -3.72 -2.43 37.56
CA GLN A 56 -2.33 -2.34 37.93
C GLN A 56 -1.74 -1.16 37.16
N PRO A 57 -1.15 -0.16 37.83
CA PRO A 57 -0.36 0.83 37.11
C PRO A 57 0.78 0.08 36.43
N GLN A 58 0.79 0.10 35.10
CA GLN A 58 1.97 -0.23 34.32
C GLN A 58 3.14 0.55 34.93
N PRO A 59 4.23 -0.12 35.35
CA PRO A 59 5.36 0.60 35.91
C PRO A 59 5.81 1.64 34.89
N THR A 60 5.87 2.89 35.34
CA THR A 60 6.59 3.97 34.68
C THR A 60 8.05 3.53 34.58
N GLU A 61 8.39 2.82 33.52
CA GLU A 61 9.79 2.63 33.14
C GLU A 61 10.32 4.00 32.76
N THR A 62 11.08 4.55 33.71
CA THR A 62 11.85 5.76 33.54
C THR A 62 12.89 5.44 32.46
N PRO A 63 13.04 6.24 31.39
CA PRO A 63 14.09 5.98 30.41
C PRO A 63 15.44 6.33 31.05
N THR A 64 16.07 5.33 31.67
CA THR A 64 17.49 5.38 32.05
C THR A 64 18.30 5.38 30.76
N THR A 65 19.02 6.47 30.53
CA THR A 65 19.99 6.66 29.45
C THR A 65 21.14 5.67 29.61
N ASP A 66 21.24 4.68 28.73
CA ASP A 66 22.38 3.75 28.60
C ASP A 66 23.31 4.22 27.46
N PRO A 67 24.65 4.24 27.64
CA PRO A 67 25.59 4.74 26.65
C PRO A 67 25.94 3.59 25.69
N GLY A 68 25.07 3.37 24.71
CA GLY A 68 25.28 2.36 23.69
C GLY A 68 24.09 2.29 22.75
N VAL A 69 23.89 3.34 21.93
CA VAL A 69 22.88 3.31 20.87
C VAL A 69 23.34 2.29 19.83
N GLN A 70 23.01 1.02 20.08
CA GLN A 70 23.03 0.01 19.05
C GLN A 70 21.84 0.35 18.15
N THR A 71 22.10 0.99 17.01
CA THR A 71 21.09 1.21 15.99
C THR A 71 20.66 -0.17 15.50
N THR A 72 19.59 -0.69 16.07
CA THR A 72 19.00 -1.96 15.64
C THR A 72 18.56 -1.80 14.20
N THR A 73 19.03 -2.71 13.35
CA THR A 73 18.65 -2.70 11.93
C THR A 73 17.14 -2.95 11.82
N VAL A 74 16.43 -2.05 11.14
CA VAL A 74 14.99 -2.20 10.87
C VAL A 74 14.81 -3.31 9.82
N SER A 75 13.92 -4.25 10.09
CA SER A 75 13.56 -5.34 9.18
C SER A 75 12.44 -4.91 8.25
N PHE A 76 12.65 -5.06 6.94
CA PHE A 76 11.56 -4.84 6.00
C PHE A 76 10.41 -5.81 6.25
N ALA A 77 10.72 -7.10 6.44
CA ALA A 77 9.69 -8.13 6.57
C ALA A 77 8.87 -7.98 7.86
N ASN A 78 9.51 -7.61 8.97
CA ASN A 78 8.88 -7.62 10.29
C ASN A 78 8.38 -6.23 10.73
N ASP A 79 9.04 -5.15 10.31
CA ASP A 79 8.71 -3.80 10.81
C ASP A 79 8.00 -2.96 9.75
N VAL A 80 8.48 -2.97 8.50
CA VAL A 80 7.98 -2.05 7.45
C VAL A 80 6.78 -2.63 6.70
N LEU A 81 6.90 -3.86 6.21
CA LEU A 81 5.88 -4.49 5.37
C LEU A 81 4.50 -4.58 6.07
N PRO A 82 4.40 -4.93 7.37
CA PRO A 82 3.10 -4.93 8.06
C PRO A 82 2.43 -3.56 8.10
N ILE A 83 3.21 -2.47 8.23
CA ILE A 83 2.70 -1.10 8.17
C ILE A 83 2.14 -0.82 6.77
N LEU A 84 2.91 -1.14 5.72
CA LEU A 84 2.47 -0.92 4.34
C LEU A 84 1.22 -1.73 3.98
N GLN A 85 1.13 -2.98 4.44
CA GLN A 85 -0.03 -3.84 4.24
C GLN A 85 -1.27 -3.29 4.94
N SER A 86 -1.13 -2.80 6.17
CA SER A 86 -2.23 -2.26 6.98
C SER A 86 -2.73 -0.91 6.46
N ARG A 87 -1.82 -0.05 5.97
CA ARG A 87 -2.13 1.37 5.67
C ARG A 87 -2.29 1.68 4.19
N CYS A 88 -1.65 0.92 3.29
CA CYS A 88 -1.43 1.39 1.92
C CYS A 88 -1.95 0.44 0.84
N VAL A 89 -1.89 -0.88 1.05
CA VAL A 89 -2.15 -1.89 0.00
C VAL A 89 -3.59 -1.85 -0.54
N ASN A 90 -4.57 -1.29 0.19
CA ASN A 90 -5.94 -1.15 -0.32
C ASN A 90 -6.06 -0.26 -1.58
N CYS A 91 -5.13 0.68 -1.77
CA CYS A 91 -5.07 1.59 -2.91
C CYS A 91 -3.80 1.43 -3.76
N HIS A 92 -2.70 0.99 -3.15
CA HIS A 92 -1.41 0.77 -3.80
C HIS A 92 -1.04 -0.72 -3.75
N GLY A 93 -1.94 -1.58 -4.22
CA GLY A 93 -1.76 -3.03 -4.26
C GLY A 93 -3.02 -3.82 -4.62
N GLY A 94 -2.82 -5.09 -5.01
CA GLY A 94 -3.91 -6.01 -5.33
C GLY A 94 -4.61 -5.60 -6.62
N ASP A 95 -5.93 -5.49 -6.59
CA ASP A 95 -6.74 -5.09 -7.75
C ASP A 95 -6.73 -3.57 -7.99
N ARG A 96 -6.17 -2.78 -7.06
CA ARG A 96 -6.07 -1.31 -7.17
C ARG A 96 -4.62 -0.89 -7.01
N VAL A 97 -4.03 -0.43 -8.10
CA VAL A 97 -2.64 0.02 -8.15
C VAL A 97 -2.63 1.50 -8.55
N GLU A 98 -3.02 2.38 -7.61
CA GLU A 98 -3.03 3.83 -7.86
C GLU A 98 -1.64 4.30 -8.30
N GLU A 99 -1.59 5.09 -9.37
CA GLU A 99 -0.36 5.60 -10.01
C GLU A 99 0.62 4.49 -10.45
N GLY A 100 0.12 3.26 -10.65
CA GLY A 100 0.93 2.10 -10.99
C GLY A 100 1.93 1.69 -9.89
N LEU A 101 1.75 2.17 -8.67
CA LEU A 101 2.57 1.79 -7.51
C LEU A 101 1.96 0.58 -6.76
N SER A 102 2.74 -0.50 -6.62
CA SER A 102 2.42 -1.62 -5.75
C SER A 102 3.34 -1.65 -4.53
N LEU A 103 2.74 -1.72 -3.34
CA LEU A 103 3.43 -1.81 -2.04
C LEU A 103 3.28 -3.20 -1.40
N LYS A 104 2.89 -4.21 -2.19
CA LYS A 104 2.63 -5.58 -1.71
C LYS A 104 3.91 -6.34 -1.36
N THR A 105 4.97 -6.10 -2.11
CA THR A 105 6.24 -6.80 -1.96
C THR A 105 7.40 -5.82 -2.00
N TYR A 106 8.55 -6.23 -1.47
CA TYR A 106 9.78 -5.46 -1.57
C TYR A 106 10.12 -5.10 -3.02
N ALA A 107 10.05 -6.10 -3.92
CA ALA A 107 10.39 -5.93 -5.32
C ALA A 107 9.48 -4.89 -6.00
N ASP A 108 8.17 -4.94 -5.73
CA ASP A 108 7.22 -3.98 -6.29
C ASP A 108 7.47 -2.55 -5.79
N LEU A 109 7.70 -2.39 -4.47
CA LEU A 109 7.99 -1.08 -3.87
C LEU A 109 9.25 -0.47 -4.47
N MET A 110 10.31 -1.27 -4.60
CA MET A 110 11.59 -0.81 -5.14
C MET A 110 11.57 -0.60 -6.65
N ALA A 111 10.64 -1.23 -7.39
CA ALA A 111 10.40 -0.94 -8.81
C ALA A 111 9.81 0.47 -9.01
N GLY A 112 9.13 1.02 -8.00
CA GLY A 112 8.55 2.35 -8.02
C GLY A 112 7.15 2.39 -8.64
N SER A 113 6.80 3.55 -9.17
CA SER A 113 5.48 3.85 -9.75
C SER A 113 5.60 4.17 -11.24
N GLU A 114 4.48 4.39 -11.92
CA GLU A 114 4.48 4.94 -13.28
C GLU A 114 5.15 6.32 -13.37
N ASN A 115 5.20 7.04 -12.25
CA ASN A 115 5.86 8.35 -12.13
C ASN A 115 7.34 8.25 -11.72
N GLY A 116 7.89 7.04 -11.60
CA GLY A 116 9.30 6.79 -11.28
C GLY A 116 9.56 6.34 -9.85
N VAL A 117 10.78 6.60 -9.38
CA VAL A 117 11.32 6.11 -8.09
C VAL A 117 10.53 6.66 -6.91
N VAL A 118 10.15 5.78 -5.99
CA VAL A 118 9.37 6.13 -4.79
C VAL A 118 10.22 6.04 -3.51
N VAL A 119 11.22 5.16 -3.50
CA VAL A 119 12.18 4.97 -2.40
C VAL A 119 13.59 5.09 -2.94
N MET A 120 14.40 5.96 -2.33
CA MET A 120 15.83 6.10 -2.58
C MET A 120 16.59 5.49 -1.40
N PRO A 121 17.19 4.29 -1.55
CA PRO A 121 17.96 3.66 -0.48
C PRO A 121 19.05 4.56 0.08
N GLY A 122 19.06 4.74 1.39
CA GLY A 122 19.99 5.61 2.11
C GLY A 122 19.61 7.09 2.14
N ASP A 123 18.48 7.47 1.53
CA ASP A 123 18.11 8.88 1.36
C ASP A 123 16.60 9.08 1.53
N SER A 124 16.15 9.15 2.78
CA SER A 124 14.75 9.44 3.09
C SER A 124 14.34 10.87 2.71
N GLU A 125 15.25 11.84 2.72
CA GLU A 125 14.94 13.23 2.37
C GLU A 125 14.53 13.39 0.90
N ASN A 126 15.09 12.58 0.01
CA ASN A 126 14.75 12.56 -1.41
C ASN A 126 13.80 11.42 -1.80
N SER A 127 13.31 10.64 -0.83
CA SER A 127 12.34 9.57 -1.07
C SER A 127 10.89 10.09 -1.06
N LEU A 128 10.17 9.95 -2.18
CA LEU A 128 8.78 10.37 -2.29
C LEU A 128 7.87 9.71 -1.24
N LEU A 129 8.10 8.42 -0.93
CA LEU A 129 7.35 7.74 0.13
C LEU A 129 7.47 8.48 1.46
N ALA A 130 8.69 8.85 1.85
CA ALA A 130 8.97 9.54 3.10
C ALA A 130 8.34 10.93 3.13
N GLU A 131 8.45 11.71 2.04
CA GLU A 131 7.80 13.02 1.93
C GLU A 131 6.30 12.93 2.19
N LEU A 132 5.62 11.97 1.53
CA LEU A 132 4.17 11.87 1.59
C LEU A 132 3.63 11.39 2.95
N ILE A 133 4.36 10.53 3.65
CA ILE A 133 3.97 10.08 5.00
C ILE A 133 4.29 11.12 6.08
N VAL A 134 5.42 11.84 5.96
CA VAL A 134 5.81 12.92 6.88
C VAL A 134 4.84 14.10 6.76
N THR A 135 4.51 14.49 5.54
CA THR A 135 3.52 15.55 5.28
C THR A 135 2.07 15.09 5.47
N GLN A 136 1.87 13.83 5.90
CA GLN A 136 0.56 13.23 6.15
C GLN A 136 -0.38 13.30 4.93
N LYS A 137 0.16 13.44 3.72
CA LYS A 137 -0.61 13.38 2.47
C LYS A 137 -1.07 11.94 2.18
N MET A 138 -0.25 10.96 2.57
CA MET A 138 -0.59 9.54 2.51
C MET A 138 -0.72 8.93 3.91
N PRO A 139 -1.65 7.96 4.10
CA PRO A 139 -2.69 7.52 3.16
C PRO A 139 -3.73 8.62 2.90
N LYS A 140 -4.22 8.79 1.66
CA LYS A 140 -5.25 9.80 1.33
C LYS A 140 -6.57 9.57 2.07
N ARG A 141 -6.92 8.29 2.28
CA ARG A 141 -8.13 7.84 2.97
C ARG A 141 -7.74 6.85 4.06
N GLY A 142 -8.53 6.82 5.13
CA GLY A 142 -8.28 5.94 6.28
C GLY A 142 -7.30 6.53 7.31
N PRO A 143 -6.92 5.75 8.32
CA PRO A 143 -6.02 6.19 9.38
C PRO A 143 -4.63 6.55 8.85
N LYS A 144 -4.06 7.64 9.36
CA LYS A 144 -2.68 8.02 9.10
C LYS A 144 -1.71 7.12 9.87
N LEU A 145 -0.45 7.11 9.42
CA LEU A 145 0.63 6.52 10.20
C LEU A 145 0.87 7.36 11.46
N THR A 146 1.07 6.67 12.56
CA THR A 146 1.55 7.25 13.81
C THR A 146 3.00 7.72 13.66
N PRO A 147 3.47 8.67 14.49
CA PRO A 147 4.87 9.12 14.43
C PRO A 147 5.90 7.98 14.53
N PRO A 148 5.73 6.95 15.38
CA PRO A 148 6.64 5.80 15.41
C PRO A 148 6.63 4.96 14.12
N GLU A 149 5.45 4.74 13.51
CA GLU A 149 5.35 4.03 12.22
C GLU A 149 6.06 4.83 11.11
N VAL A 150 5.92 6.16 11.09
CA VAL A 150 6.64 7.03 10.15
C VAL A 150 8.15 6.92 10.36
N GLN A 151 8.61 6.97 11.62
CA GLN A 151 10.03 6.89 11.94
C GLN A 151 10.64 5.55 11.53
N LEU A 152 9.94 4.43 11.74
CA LEU A 152 10.41 3.11 11.30
C LEU A 152 10.67 3.05 9.79
N ILE A 153 9.78 3.64 8.98
CA ILE A 153 9.95 3.68 7.52
C ILE A 153 11.13 4.59 7.15
N ILE A 154 11.27 5.76 7.79
CA ILE A 154 12.41 6.67 7.57
C ILE A 154 13.73 5.99 7.90
N ASP A 155 13.81 5.33 9.05
CA ASP A 155 15.00 4.65 9.52
C ASP A 155 15.37 3.50 8.58
N TRP A 156 14.39 2.70 8.16
CA TRP A 156 14.61 1.66 7.17
C TRP A 156 15.17 2.20 5.85
N ILE A 157 14.60 3.30 5.33
CA ILE A 157 15.12 3.94 4.10
C ILE A 157 16.56 4.39 4.32
N ASN A 158 16.85 5.11 5.41
CA ASN A 158 18.18 5.62 5.72
C ASN A 158 19.21 4.49 5.95
N GLN A 159 18.77 3.32 6.41
CA GLN A 159 19.61 2.13 6.56
C GLN A 159 19.85 1.39 5.22
N GLY A 160 19.45 1.97 4.10
CA GLY A 160 19.67 1.40 2.76
C GLY A 160 18.49 0.59 2.23
N ALA A 161 17.30 0.74 2.82
CA ALA A 161 16.07 0.08 2.38
C ALA A 161 16.27 -1.43 2.16
N LEU A 162 16.87 -2.12 3.13
CA LEU A 162 17.25 -3.52 3.00
C LEU A 162 16.03 -4.44 2.89
N ASN A 163 16.16 -5.56 2.19
CA ASN A 163 15.18 -6.64 2.20
C ASN A 163 15.62 -7.73 3.20
N ASN A 164 15.22 -7.59 4.47
CA ASN A 164 15.70 -8.36 5.62
C ASN A 164 14.60 -8.76 6.61
#